data_AF-A0A077HI73-F1
#
_entry.id   AF-A0A077HI73-F1
#
_cell.length_a   1.000
_cell.length_b   1.000
_cell.length_c   1.000
_cell.angle_alpha   90.00
_cell.angle_beta   90.00
_cell.angle_gamma   90.00
#
_symmetry.space_group_name_H-M   'P 1'
#
loop_
_entity.id
_entity.type
_entity.pdbx_description
1 polymer ?
#
loop_
_entity_poly.entity_id
_entity_poly.type
_entity_poly.pdbx_seq_one_letter_code
_entity_poly.pdbx_strand_id
1 'polypeptide(L)'
;MERMNLIKGAGACGDYDITWRISGSLDERELRNVNAYLDAFCAMWRPYGRPRVAEPRHYADLAYAWQCFELARDAEDGHVSDQFFYLKGLRDALGRLEQVEPRFSYAYCLAEYAVQLAGEFEIEDAMEGAWDELEAVMVRPLSEPSADEYAVVDDTQTVEDFAFTRMPDIDALSVQFTTEPEFDAEGRMVFAADLYPNYRDSTLIMDRHWHAGRFILHADIVDDGTELPYEILRDLRRGLDAHFSYLAYETSAVEYYLSCAHAQECTGILAGDPSRRDELVEAVGEALEHIVARNASAAHGRLLFDALTAAAEAGDDDAVFEYANALYFCIPRDFRVTFPTGNDDAANAVKDALFAAYAEQDIGFARVVNRQPPDVVPLLNHLAVDFLDTAGTAEDLPYANCFLIQDIESATRELY
;
A
#
# COMPACT_ATOMS: atom_id res chain seq x y z
N MET A 1 11.30 -23.51 13.02
CA MET A 1 9.92 -23.44 13.54
C MET A 1 9.93 -22.47 14.71
N GLU A 2 9.84 -21.17 14.41
CA GLU A 2 9.71 -20.15 15.45
C GLU A 2 8.43 -20.39 16.25
N ARG A 3 8.49 -20.25 17.57
CA ARG A 3 7.29 -20.29 18.40
C ARG A 3 6.54 -19.00 18.15
N MET A 4 5.46 -19.06 17.36
CA MET A 4 4.47 -17.98 17.33
C MET A 4 3.92 -17.81 18.74
N ASN A 5 4.07 -16.61 19.28
CA ASN A 5 3.49 -16.25 20.56
C ASN A 5 1.98 -16.13 20.37
N LEU A 6 1.20 -16.81 21.22
CA LEU A 6 -0.27 -16.77 21.18
C LEU A 6 -0.78 -16.22 22.51
N ILE A 7 -1.47 -15.08 22.45
CA ILE A 7 -2.18 -14.48 23.58
C ILE A 7 -3.67 -14.65 23.34
N LYS A 8 -4.41 -15.01 24.38
CA LYS A 8 -5.88 -15.08 24.37
C LYS A 8 -6.43 -14.15 25.44
N GLY A 9 -7.49 -13.42 25.11
CA GLY A 9 -8.16 -12.53 26.04
C GLY A 9 -9.66 -12.47 25.80
N ALA A 10 -10.35 -11.82 26.72
CA ALA A 10 -11.78 -11.58 26.67
C ALA A 10 -12.12 -10.32 27.48
N GLY A 11 -13.14 -9.59 27.06
CA GLY A 11 -13.58 -8.34 27.66
C GLY A 11 -15.04 -8.06 27.35
N ALA A 12 -15.57 -6.99 27.94
CA ALA A 12 -16.93 -6.52 27.71
C ALA A 12 -16.91 -5.10 27.15
N CYS A 13 -17.55 -4.90 26.00
CA CYS A 13 -17.75 -3.61 25.32
C CYS A 13 -19.21 -3.18 25.51
N GLY A 14 -19.49 -2.44 26.58
CA GLY A 14 -20.89 -2.20 26.97
C GLY A 14 -21.54 -3.49 27.46
N ASP A 15 -22.63 -3.90 26.81
CA ASP A 15 -23.35 -5.15 27.13
C ASP A 15 -22.91 -6.35 26.27
N TYR A 16 -21.88 -6.18 25.44
CA TYR A 16 -21.39 -7.20 24.51
C TYR A 16 -20.09 -7.84 25.00
N ASP A 17 -20.06 -9.17 25.05
CA ASP A 17 -18.85 -9.95 25.29
C ASP A 17 -18.05 -10.08 23.99
N ILE A 18 -16.75 -9.75 24.06
CA ILE A 18 -15.80 -9.92 22.97
C ILE A 18 -14.66 -10.84 23.42
N THR A 19 -14.24 -11.75 22.56
CA THR A 19 -13.06 -12.59 22.77
C THR A 19 -12.04 -12.35 21.69
N TRP A 20 -10.76 -12.48 22.00
CA TRP A 20 -9.70 -12.28 21.02
C TRP A 20 -8.54 -13.25 21.16
N ARG A 21 -7.86 -13.46 20.03
CA ARG A 21 -6.59 -14.18 19.92
C ARG A 21 -5.62 -13.30 19.15
N ILE A 22 -4.44 -13.11 19.73
CA ILE A 22 -3.36 -12.37 19.11
C ILE A 22 -2.23 -13.33 18.83
N SER A 23 -1.71 -13.30 17.60
CA SER A 23 -0.54 -14.08 17.19
C SER A 23 0.30 -13.29 16.19
N GLY A 24 1.49 -13.79 15.89
CA GLY A 24 2.39 -13.15 14.92
C GLY A 24 3.87 -13.32 15.27
N SER A 25 4.70 -12.57 14.57
CA SER A 25 6.16 -12.51 14.76
C SER A 25 6.63 -11.25 15.51
N LEU A 26 5.72 -10.36 15.90
CA LEU A 26 6.05 -9.26 16.82
C LEU A 26 6.70 -9.75 18.10
N ASP A 27 7.56 -8.90 18.67
CA ASP A 27 8.18 -9.19 19.95
C ASP A 27 7.15 -9.30 21.09
N GLU A 28 7.53 -9.98 22.18
CA GLU A 28 6.63 -10.25 23.29
C GLU A 28 6.13 -8.97 23.99
N ARG A 29 6.90 -7.87 23.95
CA ARG A 29 6.51 -6.60 24.56
C ARG A 29 5.38 -5.98 23.74
N GLU A 30 5.51 -5.92 22.42
CA GLU A 30 4.47 -5.35 21.55
C GLU A 30 3.18 -6.17 21.58
N LEU A 31 3.27 -7.51 21.58
CA LEU A 31 2.09 -8.36 21.74
C LEU A 31 1.35 -8.11 23.06
N ARG A 32 2.08 -7.88 24.16
CA ARG A 32 1.47 -7.51 25.45
C ARG A 32 0.87 -6.09 25.41
N ASN A 33 1.48 -5.15 24.70
CA ASN A 33 0.93 -3.81 24.51
C ASN A 33 -0.40 -3.88 23.76
N VAL A 34 -0.49 -4.69 22.70
CA VAL A 34 -1.75 -4.92 21.98
C VAL A 34 -2.81 -5.52 22.90
N ASN A 35 -2.47 -6.54 23.69
CA ASN A 35 -3.43 -7.11 24.64
C ASN A 35 -3.91 -6.08 25.67
N ALA A 36 -3.00 -5.26 26.22
CA ALA A 36 -3.36 -4.21 27.17
C ALA A 36 -4.25 -3.13 26.51
N TYR A 37 -4.02 -2.83 25.23
CA TYR A 37 -4.87 -1.94 24.46
C TYR A 37 -6.28 -2.51 24.32
N LEU A 38 -6.43 -3.80 23.99
CA LEU A 38 -7.72 -4.48 23.89
C LEU A 38 -8.50 -4.45 25.23
N ASP A 39 -7.81 -4.72 26.35
CA ASP A 39 -8.40 -4.61 27.69
C ASP A 39 -8.93 -3.19 27.96
N ALA A 40 -8.11 -2.18 27.64
CA ALA A 40 -8.47 -0.78 27.83
C ALA A 40 -9.61 -0.33 26.90
N PHE A 41 -9.59 -0.76 25.65
CA PHE A 41 -10.64 -0.50 24.66
C PHE A 41 -11.98 -1.01 25.18
N CYS A 42 -12.05 -2.28 25.63
CA CYS A 42 -13.29 -2.86 26.15
C CYS A 42 -13.86 -2.04 27.32
N ALA A 43 -13.00 -1.67 28.28
CA ALA A 43 -13.42 -0.89 29.45
C ALA A 43 -13.98 0.50 29.09
N MET A 44 -13.43 1.13 28.05
CA MET A 44 -13.72 2.52 27.69
C MET A 44 -14.73 2.67 26.56
N TRP A 45 -14.94 1.66 25.72
CA TRP A 45 -15.78 1.77 24.54
C TRP A 45 -17.23 2.13 24.88
N ARG A 46 -17.83 3.02 24.10
CA ARG A 46 -19.23 3.43 24.23
C ARG A 46 -19.85 3.58 22.84
N PRO A 47 -21.13 3.20 22.67
CA PRO A 47 -21.79 3.28 21.38
C PRO A 47 -21.93 4.72 20.91
N TYR A 48 -21.58 4.96 19.65
CA TYR A 48 -21.85 6.23 18.98
C TYR A 48 -23.20 6.13 18.29
N GLY A 49 -24.28 6.47 19.01
CA GLY A 49 -25.67 6.37 18.52
C GLY A 49 -26.05 7.31 17.37
N ARG A 50 -25.33 7.29 16.26
CA ARG A 50 -25.62 8.08 15.06
C ARG A 50 -26.37 7.22 14.04
N PRO A 51 -27.53 7.69 13.53
CA PRO A 51 -28.15 7.07 12.37
C PRO A 51 -27.23 7.25 11.16
N ARG A 52 -26.96 6.17 10.45
CA ARG A 52 -26.22 6.19 9.18
C ARG A 52 -27.19 5.86 8.07
N VAL A 53 -27.19 6.67 7.02
CA VAL A 53 -28.05 6.50 5.85
C VAL A 53 -27.11 6.33 4.67
N ALA A 54 -27.28 5.25 3.91
CA ALA A 54 -26.56 5.07 2.66
C ALA A 54 -26.99 6.15 1.66
N GLU A 55 -26.02 6.84 1.08
CA GLU A 55 -26.21 7.86 0.06
C GLU A 55 -25.76 7.29 -1.29
N PRO A 56 -26.23 7.84 -2.43
CA PRO A 56 -25.83 7.37 -3.76
C PRO A 56 -24.32 7.23 -3.92
N ARG A 57 -23.52 8.17 -3.39
CA ARG A 57 -22.06 8.12 -3.47
C ARG A 57 -21.43 6.85 -2.87
N HIS A 58 -22.06 6.22 -1.87
CA HIS A 58 -21.50 5.00 -1.28
C HIS A 58 -21.63 3.81 -2.23
N TYR A 59 -22.61 3.83 -3.14
CA TYR A 59 -22.67 2.83 -4.21
C TYR A 59 -21.65 3.09 -5.31
N ALA A 60 -21.31 4.37 -5.56
CA ALA A 60 -20.18 4.72 -6.42
C ALA A 60 -18.84 4.26 -5.78
N ASP A 61 -18.65 4.46 -4.47
CA ASP A 61 -17.49 3.92 -3.75
C ASP A 61 -17.43 2.39 -3.83
N LEU A 62 -18.57 1.69 -3.74
CA LEU A 62 -18.62 0.23 -3.85
C LEU A 62 -18.31 -0.26 -5.28
N ALA A 63 -18.86 0.40 -6.28
CA ALA A 63 -18.55 0.15 -7.69
C ALA A 63 -17.06 0.37 -7.99
N TYR A 64 -16.50 1.50 -7.54
CA TYR A 64 -15.08 1.82 -7.67
C TYR A 64 -14.21 0.76 -6.96
N ALA A 65 -14.57 0.37 -5.73
CA ALA A 65 -13.88 -0.70 -5.01
C ALA A 65 -13.88 -2.01 -5.81
N TRP A 66 -15.02 -2.39 -6.39
CA TRP A 66 -15.12 -3.59 -7.22
C TRP A 66 -14.26 -3.52 -8.49
N GLN A 67 -14.24 -2.38 -9.18
CA GLN A 67 -13.38 -2.15 -10.35
C GLN A 67 -11.89 -2.24 -9.99
N CYS A 68 -11.48 -1.61 -8.89
CA CYS A 68 -10.11 -1.72 -8.38
C CYS A 68 -9.75 -3.17 -8.02
N PHE A 69 -10.66 -3.93 -7.42
CA PHE A 69 -10.44 -5.34 -7.10
C PHE A 69 -10.20 -6.18 -8.35
N GLU A 70 -11.07 -6.07 -9.36
CA GLU A 70 -10.92 -6.82 -10.62
C GLU A 70 -9.63 -6.43 -11.36
N LEU A 71 -9.31 -5.13 -11.43
CA LEU A 71 -8.06 -4.66 -12.05
C LEU A 71 -6.81 -5.14 -11.30
N ALA A 72 -6.84 -5.15 -9.97
CA ALA A 72 -5.72 -5.65 -9.18
C ALA A 72 -5.50 -7.15 -9.35
N ARG A 73 -6.59 -7.92 -9.49
CA ARG A 73 -6.53 -9.35 -9.81
C ARG A 73 -5.99 -9.58 -11.22
N ASP A 74 -6.47 -8.85 -12.21
CA ASP A 74 -5.99 -8.98 -13.58
C ASP A 74 -4.53 -8.52 -13.76
N ALA A 75 -4.05 -7.63 -12.87
CA ALA A 75 -2.65 -7.19 -12.81
C ALA A 75 -1.72 -8.15 -12.06
N GLU A 76 -2.21 -9.27 -11.51
CA GLU A 76 -1.39 -10.29 -10.82
C GLU A 76 -0.30 -10.87 -11.73
N ASP A 77 -0.63 -11.12 -12.99
CA ASP A 77 0.31 -11.55 -14.04
C ASP A 77 1.08 -10.36 -14.68
N GLY A 78 0.84 -9.14 -14.20
CA GLY A 78 1.30 -7.87 -14.76
C GLY A 78 2.33 -7.15 -13.88
N HIS A 79 2.22 -5.82 -13.81
CA HIS A 79 3.14 -4.98 -13.05
C HIS A 79 2.69 -4.83 -11.59
N VAL A 80 3.57 -5.21 -10.64
CA VAL A 80 3.28 -5.11 -9.20
C VAL A 80 2.94 -3.68 -8.74
N SER A 81 3.46 -2.65 -9.41
CA SER A 81 3.08 -1.26 -9.14
C SER A 81 1.60 -1.01 -9.42
N ASP A 82 1.10 -1.52 -10.53
CA ASP A 82 -0.30 -1.30 -10.93
C ASP A 82 -1.21 -2.05 -9.95
N GLN A 83 -0.87 -3.29 -9.62
CA GLN A 83 -1.55 -4.06 -8.56
C GLN A 83 -1.57 -3.31 -7.23
N PHE A 84 -0.46 -2.71 -6.81
CA PHE A 84 -0.39 -1.91 -5.59
C PHE A 84 -1.33 -0.70 -5.63
N PHE A 85 -1.35 0.09 -6.72
CA PHE A 85 -2.22 1.27 -6.82
C PHE A 85 -3.71 0.90 -6.89
N TYR A 86 -4.06 -0.18 -7.60
CA TYR A 86 -5.43 -0.71 -7.58
C TYR A 86 -5.85 -1.17 -6.18
N LEU A 87 -4.99 -1.93 -5.48
CA LEU A 87 -5.24 -2.34 -4.09
C LEU A 87 -5.37 -1.15 -3.14
N LYS A 88 -4.56 -0.11 -3.34
CA LYS A 88 -4.63 1.17 -2.60
C LYS A 88 -5.97 1.86 -2.83
N GLY A 89 -6.44 1.93 -4.08
CA GLY A 89 -7.77 2.41 -4.44
C GLY A 89 -8.90 1.61 -3.78
N LEU A 90 -8.82 0.28 -3.83
CA LEU A 90 -9.75 -0.64 -3.16
C LEU A 90 -9.81 -0.38 -1.65
N ARG A 91 -8.64 -0.34 -0.99
CA ARG A 91 -8.50 -0.09 0.45
C ARG A 91 -9.09 1.25 0.85
N ASP A 92 -8.83 2.31 0.09
CA ASP A 92 -9.35 3.65 0.36
C ASP A 92 -10.89 3.70 0.23
N ALA A 93 -11.44 3.07 -0.80
CA ALA A 93 -12.89 3.00 -1.02
C ALA A 93 -13.60 2.18 0.07
N LEU A 94 -13.05 1.02 0.44
CA LEU A 94 -13.53 0.24 1.58
C LEU A 94 -13.43 1.01 2.90
N GLY A 95 -12.40 1.85 3.06
CA GLY A 95 -12.26 2.73 4.23
C GLY A 95 -13.34 3.80 4.32
N ARG A 96 -13.81 4.33 3.17
CA ARG A 96 -14.96 5.25 3.10
C ARG A 96 -16.27 4.51 3.38
N LEU A 97 -16.46 3.33 2.79
CA LEU A 97 -17.64 2.48 3.01
C LEU A 97 -17.78 2.09 4.49
N GLU A 98 -16.69 1.69 5.14
CA GLU A 98 -16.64 1.31 6.56
C GLU A 98 -17.05 2.44 7.53
N GLN A 99 -16.88 3.71 7.14
CA GLN A 99 -17.37 4.83 7.94
C GLN A 99 -18.90 4.86 8.03
N VAL A 100 -19.57 4.36 7.00
CA VAL A 100 -21.03 4.37 6.88
C VAL A 100 -21.62 3.02 7.26
N GLU A 101 -20.92 1.94 6.92
CA GLU A 101 -21.36 0.57 7.06
C GLU A 101 -20.25 -0.28 7.72
N PRO A 102 -20.30 -0.50 9.05
CA PRO A 102 -19.25 -1.20 9.80
C PRO A 102 -18.99 -2.64 9.35
N ARG A 103 -19.94 -3.28 8.65
CA ARG A 103 -19.76 -4.63 8.10
C ARG A 103 -18.56 -4.72 7.14
N PHE A 104 -18.13 -3.60 6.54
CA PHE A 104 -16.92 -3.54 5.71
C PHE A 104 -15.59 -3.62 6.49
N SER A 105 -15.58 -3.66 7.83
CA SER A 105 -14.32 -3.64 8.59
C SER A 105 -13.39 -4.81 8.28
N TYR A 106 -13.92 -6.01 8.03
CA TYR A 106 -13.08 -7.15 7.65
C TYR A 106 -12.54 -7.02 6.23
N ALA A 107 -13.39 -6.68 5.25
CA ALA A 107 -12.96 -6.40 3.88
C ALA A 107 -11.88 -5.30 3.82
N TYR A 108 -12.05 -4.22 4.60
CA TYR A 108 -11.03 -3.18 4.74
C TYR A 108 -9.72 -3.73 5.32
N CYS A 109 -9.77 -4.56 6.36
CA CYS A 109 -8.58 -5.17 6.93
C CYS A 109 -7.81 -6.04 5.93
N LEU A 110 -8.52 -6.80 5.09
CA LEU A 110 -7.92 -7.60 4.04
C LEU A 110 -7.32 -6.75 2.94
N ALA A 111 -8.01 -5.70 2.50
CA ALA A 111 -7.48 -4.78 1.50
C ALA A 111 -6.23 -4.05 2.01
N GLU A 112 -6.21 -3.62 3.27
CA GLU A 112 -5.01 -3.03 3.89
C GLU A 112 -3.86 -4.04 3.99
N TYR A 113 -4.15 -5.30 4.32
CA TYR A 113 -3.13 -6.34 4.32
C TYR A 113 -2.58 -6.62 2.92
N ALA A 114 -3.45 -6.70 1.91
CA ALA A 114 -3.05 -6.88 0.51
C ALA A 114 -2.20 -5.69 0.02
N VAL A 115 -2.56 -4.45 0.37
CA VAL A 115 -1.73 -3.26 0.08
C VAL A 115 -0.35 -3.37 0.72
N GLN A 116 -0.25 -3.84 1.96
CA GLN A 116 1.04 -4.03 2.64
C GLN A 116 1.88 -5.10 1.96
N LEU A 117 1.27 -6.23 1.58
CA LEU A 117 1.96 -7.29 0.86
C LEU A 117 2.46 -6.82 -0.51
N ALA A 118 1.58 -6.22 -1.34
CA ALA A 118 1.95 -5.69 -2.65
C ALA A 118 3.00 -4.58 -2.54
N GLY A 119 2.84 -3.69 -1.57
CA GLY A 119 3.73 -2.57 -1.31
C GLY A 119 5.13 -2.97 -0.86
N GLU A 120 5.26 -4.16 -0.24
CA GLU A 120 6.54 -4.74 0.19
C GLU A 120 7.03 -5.87 -0.74
N PHE A 121 6.35 -6.09 -1.87
CA PHE A 121 6.66 -7.13 -2.86
C PHE A 121 6.58 -8.57 -2.34
N GLU A 122 5.77 -8.80 -1.31
CA GLU A 122 5.48 -10.10 -0.70
C GLU A 122 4.28 -10.75 -1.44
N ILE A 123 4.46 -11.07 -2.72
CA ILE A 123 3.39 -11.48 -3.66
C ILE A 123 3.26 -13.00 -3.88
N GLU A 124 4.04 -13.83 -3.17
CA GLU A 124 3.96 -15.29 -3.30
C GLU A 124 2.76 -15.84 -2.47
N ASP A 125 2.93 -16.92 -1.72
CA ASP A 125 1.85 -17.65 -1.02
C ASP A 125 0.94 -16.78 -0.12
N ALA A 126 1.45 -15.66 0.40
CA ALA A 126 0.68 -14.78 1.29
C ALA A 126 -0.40 -13.97 0.54
N MET A 127 -0.15 -13.62 -0.72
CA MET A 127 -1.07 -12.82 -1.54
C MET A 127 -2.21 -13.68 -2.09
N GLU A 128 -1.93 -14.92 -2.51
CA GLU A 128 -2.96 -15.86 -2.98
C GLU A 128 -4.07 -16.04 -1.93
N GLY A 129 -3.69 -16.24 -0.67
CA GLY A 129 -4.66 -16.32 0.43
C GLY A 129 -5.44 -15.03 0.66
N ALA A 130 -4.81 -13.87 0.47
CA ALA A 130 -5.50 -12.58 0.57
C ALA A 130 -6.51 -12.39 -0.57
N TRP A 131 -6.21 -12.87 -1.79
CA TRP A 131 -7.13 -12.83 -2.92
C TRP A 131 -8.37 -13.68 -2.70
N ASP A 132 -8.19 -14.93 -2.30
CA ASP A 132 -9.30 -15.85 -2.01
C ASP A 132 -10.24 -15.26 -0.94
N GLU A 133 -9.67 -14.68 0.12
CA GLU A 133 -10.45 -14.05 1.18
C GLU A 133 -11.14 -12.76 0.71
N LEU A 134 -10.45 -11.87 -0.02
CA LEU A 134 -11.07 -10.67 -0.59
C LEU A 134 -12.22 -11.03 -1.54
N GLU A 135 -12.02 -12.01 -2.42
CA GLU A 135 -13.04 -12.49 -3.35
C GLU A 135 -14.30 -13.00 -2.62
N ALA A 136 -14.11 -13.62 -1.45
CA ALA A 136 -15.20 -14.16 -0.64
C ALA A 136 -15.99 -13.07 0.10
N VAL A 137 -15.32 -12.00 0.54
CA VAL A 137 -15.97 -10.96 1.36
C VAL A 137 -16.48 -9.78 0.54
N MET A 138 -15.88 -9.47 -0.62
CA MET A 138 -16.28 -8.34 -1.44
C MET A 138 -17.75 -8.45 -1.90
N VAL A 139 -18.49 -7.34 -1.81
CA VAL A 139 -19.87 -7.28 -2.27
C VAL A 139 -19.87 -7.24 -3.79
N ARG A 140 -20.31 -8.33 -4.41
CA ARG A 140 -20.32 -8.48 -5.87
C ARG A 140 -21.50 -7.75 -6.51
N PRO A 141 -21.32 -7.15 -7.69
CA PRO A 141 -22.43 -6.77 -8.55
C PRO A 141 -23.33 -7.98 -8.83
N LEU A 142 -24.63 -7.76 -8.79
CA LEU A 142 -25.65 -8.73 -9.11
C LEU A 142 -25.72 -8.91 -10.62
N SER A 143 -25.87 -10.16 -11.06
CA SER A 143 -26.19 -10.53 -12.44
C SER A 143 -27.65 -10.97 -12.62
N GLU A 144 -28.39 -11.11 -11.53
CA GLU A 144 -29.80 -11.51 -11.54
C GLU A 144 -30.59 -10.91 -10.36
N PRO A 145 -31.93 -10.84 -10.46
CA PRO A 145 -32.76 -10.29 -9.40
C PRO A 145 -32.64 -11.05 -8.08
N SER A 146 -32.30 -10.35 -6.99
CA SER A 146 -32.16 -10.92 -5.64
C SER A 146 -32.60 -9.99 -4.49
N ALA A 147 -33.05 -8.78 -4.80
CA ALA A 147 -33.48 -7.76 -3.84
C ALA A 147 -34.81 -7.08 -4.28
N ASP A 148 -35.42 -6.33 -3.36
CA ASP A 148 -36.65 -5.57 -3.64
C ASP A 148 -36.37 -4.20 -4.29
N GLU A 149 -35.19 -3.63 -4.01
CA GLU A 149 -34.71 -2.35 -4.55
C GLU A 149 -33.22 -2.46 -4.84
N TYR A 150 -32.78 -1.79 -5.91
CA TYR A 150 -31.42 -1.87 -6.44
C TYR A 150 -30.80 -0.50 -6.60
N ALA A 151 -29.49 -0.43 -6.39
CA ALA A 151 -28.66 0.69 -6.81
C ALA A 151 -27.98 0.31 -8.13
N VAL A 152 -28.29 1.05 -9.19
CA VAL A 152 -27.67 0.92 -10.50
C VAL A 152 -26.57 1.96 -10.61
N VAL A 153 -25.35 1.50 -10.89
CA VAL A 153 -24.18 2.34 -11.11
C VAL A 153 -23.80 2.24 -12.58
N ASP A 154 -23.95 3.34 -13.32
CA ASP A 154 -23.51 3.45 -14.70
C ASP A 154 -22.16 4.17 -14.74
N ASP A 155 -21.15 3.53 -15.35
CA ASP A 155 -19.83 4.07 -15.60
C ASP A 155 -19.77 4.75 -16.98
N THR A 156 -19.37 6.01 -16.98
CA THR A 156 -19.25 6.84 -18.19
C THR A 156 -17.81 7.10 -18.61
N GLN A 157 -16.83 6.51 -17.91
CA GLN A 157 -15.41 6.63 -18.24
C GLN A 157 -15.15 6.02 -19.62
N THR A 158 -14.44 6.76 -20.48
CA THR A 158 -14.09 6.27 -21.81
C THR A 158 -12.84 5.39 -21.75
N VAL A 159 -12.64 4.56 -22.78
CA VAL A 159 -11.41 3.75 -22.92
C VAL A 159 -10.18 4.65 -23.03
N GLU A 160 -10.29 5.79 -23.70
CA GLU A 160 -9.22 6.77 -23.80
C GLU A 160 -8.88 7.40 -22.46
N ASP A 161 -9.88 7.76 -21.65
CA ASP A 161 -9.68 8.32 -20.32
C ASP A 161 -9.03 7.28 -19.39
N PHE A 162 -9.53 6.04 -19.41
CA PHE A 162 -8.92 4.95 -18.64
C PHE A 162 -7.50 4.63 -19.12
N ALA A 163 -7.22 4.66 -20.43
CA ALA A 163 -5.86 4.45 -20.94
C ALA A 163 -4.89 5.56 -20.52
N PHE A 164 -5.41 6.76 -20.25
CA PHE A 164 -4.63 7.89 -19.74
C PHE A 164 -4.37 7.74 -18.25
N THR A 165 -5.41 7.55 -17.43
CA THR A 165 -5.33 7.51 -15.96
C THR A 165 -4.82 6.17 -15.42
N ARG A 166 -5.02 5.07 -16.17
CA ARG A 166 -4.84 3.68 -15.71
C ARG A 166 -5.54 3.39 -14.38
N MET A 167 -6.58 4.15 -14.05
CA MET A 167 -7.36 4.01 -12.82
C MET A 167 -8.84 4.25 -13.14
N PRO A 168 -9.76 3.53 -12.47
CA PRO A 168 -11.18 3.86 -12.54
C PRO A 168 -11.41 5.32 -12.13
N ASP A 169 -12.36 6.01 -12.75
CA ASP A 169 -12.74 7.37 -12.36
C ASP A 169 -14.05 7.34 -11.57
N ILE A 170 -13.97 7.61 -10.26
CA ILE A 170 -15.15 7.65 -9.40
C ILE A 170 -16.13 8.76 -9.79
N ASP A 171 -15.64 9.87 -10.35
CA ASP A 171 -16.48 10.99 -10.77
C ASP A 171 -17.23 10.69 -12.09
N ALA A 172 -16.80 9.65 -12.82
CA ALA A 172 -17.50 9.12 -13.99
C ALA A 172 -18.64 8.14 -13.62
N LEU A 173 -18.78 7.76 -12.35
CA LEU A 173 -19.82 6.86 -11.86
C LEU A 173 -21.10 7.62 -11.48
N SER A 174 -22.23 7.20 -12.05
CA SER A 174 -23.55 7.75 -11.72
C SER A 174 -24.44 6.70 -11.08
N VAL A 175 -25.21 7.08 -10.05
CA VAL A 175 -26.00 6.13 -9.26
C VAL A 175 -27.49 6.46 -9.32
N GLN A 176 -28.32 5.45 -9.60
CA GLN A 176 -29.78 5.55 -9.60
C GLN A 176 -30.42 4.38 -8.84
N PHE A 177 -31.52 4.65 -8.15
CA PHE A 177 -32.29 3.61 -7.45
C PHE A 177 -33.51 3.20 -8.27
N THR A 178 -33.71 1.89 -8.42
CA THR A 178 -34.85 1.32 -9.17
C THR A 178 -35.23 -0.06 -8.63
N THR A 179 -36.48 -0.45 -8.83
CA THR A 179 -36.97 -1.81 -8.54
C THR A 179 -36.85 -2.75 -9.76
N GLU A 180 -36.58 -2.20 -10.94
CA GLU A 180 -36.51 -2.93 -12.22
C GLU A 180 -35.22 -2.57 -12.97
N PRO A 181 -34.04 -3.01 -12.50
CA PRO A 181 -32.78 -2.77 -13.18
C PRO A 181 -32.59 -3.70 -14.40
N GLU A 182 -31.70 -3.30 -15.30
CA GLU A 182 -31.16 -4.16 -16.35
C GLU A 182 -29.73 -4.56 -15.95
N PHE A 183 -29.50 -5.86 -15.73
CA PHE A 183 -28.29 -6.39 -15.09
C PHE A 183 -27.08 -6.55 -16.04
N ASP A 184 -27.33 -6.76 -17.34
CA ASP A 184 -26.28 -7.14 -18.32
C ASP A 184 -25.89 -5.98 -19.26
N ALA A 185 -26.12 -4.73 -18.87
CA ALA A 185 -25.73 -3.58 -19.68
C ALA A 185 -24.22 -3.32 -19.56
N GLU A 186 -23.56 -3.04 -20.68
CA GLU A 186 -22.13 -2.69 -20.71
C GLU A 186 -21.87 -1.42 -19.89
N GLY A 187 -20.80 -1.44 -19.08
CA GLY A 187 -20.46 -0.32 -18.18
C GLY A 187 -21.40 -0.15 -16.99
N ARG A 188 -22.32 -1.09 -16.73
CA ARG A 188 -23.25 -1.02 -15.60
C ARG A 188 -22.91 -2.06 -14.54
N MET A 189 -22.99 -1.65 -13.28
CA MET A 189 -23.03 -2.53 -12.13
C MET A 189 -24.35 -2.35 -11.38
N VAL A 190 -24.95 -3.45 -10.91
CA VAL A 190 -26.19 -3.43 -10.15
C VAL A 190 -25.93 -4.02 -8.77
N PHE A 191 -26.26 -3.28 -7.71
CA PHE A 191 -26.16 -3.74 -6.33
C PHE A 191 -27.54 -3.77 -5.68
N ALA A 192 -27.70 -4.56 -4.62
CA ALA A 192 -28.86 -4.41 -3.73
C ALA A 192 -28.81 -3.03 -3.06
N ALA A 193 -29.98 -2.45 -2.72
CA ALA A 193 -30.05 -1.20 -1.94
C ALA A 193 -29.71 -1.36 -0.44
N ASP A 194 -29.39 -2.57 0.01
CA ASP A 194 -28.61 -2.80 1.22
C ASP A 194 -27.13 -2.84 0.81
N LEU A 195 -26.31 -1.96 1.39
CA LEU A 195 -24.93 -1.74 0.98
C LEU A 195 -24.02 -2.95 1.26
N TYR A 196 -24.40 -3.82 2.19
CA TYR A 196 -23.67 -5.07 2.46
C TYR A 196 -24.66 -6.22 2.74
N PRO A 197 -25.34 -6.72 1.69
CA PRO A 197 -26.42 -7.66 1.87
C PRO A 197 -25.91 -8.99 2.44
N ASN A 198 -26.70 -9.58 3.35
CA ASN A 198 -26.51 -10.95 3.88
C ASN A 198 -25.26 -11.23 4.71
N TYR A 199 -24.39 -10.25 5.00
CA TYR A 199 -23.24 -10.47 5.87
C TYR A 199 -23.66 -10.54 7.34
N ARG A 200 -23.27 -11.63 8.01
CA ARG A 200 -23.62 -11.91 9.41
C ARG A 200 -22.43 -12.39 10.25
N ASP A 201 -21.23 -12.35 9.70
CA ASP A 201 -20.04 -12.83 10.39
C ASP A 201 -19.50 -11.71 11.27
N SER A 202 -19.90 -11.74 12.54
CA SER A 202 -19.46 -10.81 13.58
C SER A 202 -18.06 -11.17 14.12
N THR A 203 -17.13 -11.36 13.19
CA THR A 203 -15.72 -11.65 13.43
C THR A 203 -14.88 -10.61 12.70
N LEU A 204 -13.82 -10.16 13.37
CA LEU A 204 -12.78 -9.33 12.78
C LEU A 204 -11.49 -10.13 12.74
N ILE A 205 -10.97 -10.36 11.53
CA ILE A 205 -9.59 -10.80 11.33
C ILE A 205 -8.81 -9.60 10.83
N MET A 206 -7.72 -9.29 11.52
CA MET A 206 -6.83 -8.19 11.17
C MET A 206 -5.42 -8.75 11.08
N ASP A 207 -4.94 -8.88 9.84
CA ASP A 207 -3.55 -9.20 9.54
C ASP A 207 -2.81 -7.90 9.18
N ARG A 208 -1.61 -7.74 9.71
CA ARG A 208 -0.76 -6.58 9.46
C ARG A 208 0.67 -7.04 9.28
N HIS A 209 1.27 -6.55 8.21
CA HIS A 209 2.69 -6.69 7.93
C HIS A 209 3.40 -5.38 8.28
N TRP A 210 3.95 -5.32 9.48
CA TRP A 210 4.69 -4.16 9.99
C TRP A 210 6.19 -4.38 9.85
N HIS A 211 6.97 -3.29 9.82
CA HIS A 211 8.44 -3.40 9.80
C HIS A 211 9.00 -4.11 11.05
N ALA A 212 8.24 -4.06 12.16
CA ALA A 212 8.57 -4.72 13.41
C ALA A 212 8.18 -6.22 13.44
N GLY A 213 7.45 -6.71 12.43
CA GLY A 213 6.97 -8.08 12.33
C GLY A 213 5.47 -8.19 12.02
N ARG A 214 5.00 -9.42 11.80
CA ARG A 214 3.61 -9.71 11.47
C ARG A 214 2.74 -9.73 12.72
N PHE A 215 1.54 -9.20 12.61
CA PHE A 215 0.49 -9.19 13.63
C PHE A 215 -0.80 -9.77 13.07
N ILE A 216 -1.38 -10.73 13.78
CA ILE A 216 -2.68 -11.33 13.44
C ILE A 216 -3.57 -11.25 14.68
N LEU A 217 -4.69 -10.55 14.55
CA LEU A 217 -5.78 -10.53 15.51
C LEU A 217 -6.98 -11.27 14.94
N HIS A 218 -7.53 -12.17 15.74
CA HIS A 218 -8.86 -12.73 15.55
C HIS A 218 -9.73 -12.29 16.72
N ALA A 219 -10.74 -11.46 16.45
CA ALA A 219 -11.68 -10.98 17.45
C ALA A 219 -13.11 -11.41 17.10
N ASP A 220 -13.80 -11.98 18.08
CA ASP A 220 -15.15 -12.53 17.92
C ASP A 220 -16.10 -11.84 18.91
N ILE A 221 -17.25 -11.41 18.40
CA ILE A 221 -18.35 -10.86 19.17
C ILE A 221 -19.64 -11.57 18.76
N VAL A 222 -20.60 -11.70 19.67
CA VAL A 222 -21.89 -12.36 19.35
C VAL A 222 -22.74 -11.42 18.50
N ASP A 223 -23.14 -11.86 17.30
CA ASP A 223 -24.17 -11.18 16.51
C ASP A 223 -25.54 -11.32 17.18
N ASP A 224 -26.15 -10.19 17.54
CA ASP A 224 -27.49 -10.10 18.09
C ASP A 224 -28.52 -9.61 17.05
N GLY A 225 -28.12 -9.49 15.79
CA GLY A 225 -28.91 -8.94 14.70
C GLY A 225 -29.00 -7.42 14.69
N THR A 226 -28.12 -6.74 15.44
CA THR A 226 -27.98 -5.28 15.43
C THR A 226 -26.65 -4.85 14.82
N GLU A 227 -26.51 -3.54 14.58
CA GLU A 227 -25.26 -2.96 14.05
C GLU A 227 -24.14 -2.84 15.09
N LEU A 228 -24.47 -2.91 16.39
CA LEU A 228 -23.54 -2.61 17.47
C LEU A 228 -22.32 -3.54 17.52
N PRO A 229 -22.45 -4.87 17.32
CA PRO A 229 -21.29 -5.76 17.21
C PRO A 229 -20.29 -5.30 16.15
N TYR A 230 -20.76 -4.92 14.97
CA TYR A 230 -19.91 -4.46 13.87
C TYR A 230 -19.29 -3.08 14.16
N GLU A 231 -20.01 -2.17 14.82
CA GLU A 231 -19.44 -0.91 15.30
C GLU A 231 -18.28 -1.10 16.29
N ILE A 232 -18.41 -2.05 17.21
CA ILE A 232 -17.36 -2.39 18.18
C ILE A 232 -16.12 -2.88 17.44
N LEU A 233 -16.27 -3.81 16.49
CA LEU A 233 -15.16 -4.35 15.70
C LEU A 233 -14.47 -3.27 14.87
N ARG A 234 -15.25 -2.39 14.23
CA ARG A 234 -14.72 -1.24 13.49
C ARG A 234 -13.90 -0.30 14.37
N ASP A 235 -14.46 0.09 15.51
CA ASP A 235 -13.81 1.03 16.42
C ASP A 235 -12.55 0.41 17.04
N LEU A 236 -12.58 -0.90 17.32
CA LEU A 236 -11.42 -1.66 17.76
C LEU A 236 -10.30 -1.59 16.71
N ARG A 237 -10.61 -1.94 15.46
CA ARG A 237 -9.66 -1.88 14.35
C ARG A 237 -9.08 -0.48 14.18
N ARG A 238 -9.93 0.55 14.09
CA ARG A 238 -9.49 1.97 13.97
C ARG A 238 -8.54 2.36 15.08
N GLY A 239 -8.88 1.96 16.29
CA GLY A 239 -8.09 2.22 17.46
C GLY A 239 -6.74 1.52 17.44
N LEU A 240 -6.68 0.27 16.96
CA LEU A 240 -5.43 -0.47 16.77
C LEU A 240 -4.54 0.16 15.70
N ASP A 241 -5.09 0.44 14.52
CA ASP A 241 -4.33 1.09 13.44
C ASP A 241 -3.78 2.46 13.90
N ALA A 242 -4.57 3.24 14.65
CA ALA A 242 -4.11 4.53 15.17
C ALA A 242 -3.08 4.41 16.31
N HIS A 243 -3.25 3.45 17.23
CA HIS A 243 -2.35 3.29 18.38
C HIS A 243 -0.99 2.70 17.98
N PHE A 244 -0.98 1.82 16.97
CA PHE A 244 0.19 1.07 16.52
C PHE A 244 0.73 1.52 15.17
N SER A 245 0.30 2.68 14.66
CA SER A 245 0.77 3.23 13.37
C SER A 245 2.29 3.39 13.32
N TYR A 246 2.95 3.60 14.47
CA TYR A 246 4.41 3.68 14.57
C TYR A 246 5.15 2.38 14.22
N LEU A 247 4.43 1.26 14.08
CA LEU A 247 4.99 -0.04 13.65
C LEU A 247 4.89 -0.22 12.12
N ALA A 248 4.10 0.58 11.42
CA ALA A 248 4.04 0.52 9.95
C ALA A 248 5.24 1.24 9.32
N TYR A 249 5.50 0.95 8.04
CA TYR A 249 6.32 1.85 7.22
C TYR A 249 5.48 3.08 6.88
N GLU A 250 6.09 4.27 6.93
CA GLU A 250 5.42 5.51 6.48
C GLU A 250 5.23 5.54 4.96
N THR A 251 6.06 4.80 4.22
CA THR A 251 6.02 4.69 2.76
C THR A 251 6.36 3.25 2.36
N SER A 252 5.57 2.68 1.44
CA SER A 252 5.81 1.32 0.93
C SER A 252 7.12 1.22 0.12
N ALA A 253 7.59 0.00 -0.12
CA ALA A 253 8.76 -0.23 -0.97
C ALA A 253 8.47 0.20 -2.42
N VAL A 254 7.27 -0.11 -2.92
CA VAL A 254 6.78 0.34 -4.23
C VAL A 254 6.87 1.86 -4.36
N GLU A 255 6.23 2.63 -3.47
CA GLU A 255 6.25 4.09 -3.50
C GLU A 255 7.67 4.65 -3.39
N TYR A 256 8.52 4.05 -2.54
CA TYR A 256 9.91 4.46 -2.41
C TYR A 256 10.71 4.30 -3.71
N TYR A 257 10.62 3.14 -4.36
CA TYR A 257 11.40 2.89 -5.58
C TYR A 257 10.85 3.68 -6.77
N LEU A 258 9.53 3.85 -6.88
CA LEU A 258 8.92 4.73 -7.88
C LEU A 258 9.35 6.18 -7.67
N SER A 259 9.45 6.63 -6.41
CA SER A 259 9.90 7.98 -6.08
C SER A 259 11.40 8.17 -6.38
N CYS A 260 12.26 7.18 -6.09
CA CYS A 260 13.68 7.23 -6.47
C CYS A 260 13.84 7.40 -7.99
N ALA A 261 13.10 6.58 -8.74
CA ALA A 261 13.01 6.61 -10.19
C ALA A 261 12.57 7.98 -10.72
N HIS A 262 11.45 8.48 -10.20
CA HIS A 262 10.85 9.74 -10.64
C HIS A 262 11.77 10.93 -10.34
N ALA A 263 12.30 11.01 -9.12
CA ALA A 263 13.21 12.08 -8.73
C ALA A 263 14.49 12.08 -9.60
N GLN A 264 15.02 10.92 -9.97
CA GLN A 264 16.18 10.83 -10.86
C GLN A 264 15.87 11.26 -12.29
N GLU A 265 14.71 10.89 -12.82
CA GLU A 265 14.31 11.35 -14.14
C GLU A 265 14.14 12.88 -14.15
N CYS A 266 13.38 13.44 -13.21
CA CYS A 266 13.16 14.89 -13.14
C CYS A 266 14.47 15.66 -12.94
N THR A 267 15.34 15.21 -12.03
CA THR A 267 16.66 15.85 -11.84
C THR A 267 17.58 15.68 -13.04
N GLY A 268 17.53 14.54 -13.74
CA GLY A 268 18.26 14.32 -14.99
C GLY A 268 17.78 15.24 -16.11
N ILE A 269 16.47 15.45 -16.25
CA ILE A 269 15.88 16.41 -17.19
C ILE A 269 16.30 17.82 -16.82
N LEU A 270 16.21 18.22 -15.54
CA LEU A 270 16.62 19.56 -15.09
C LEU A 270 18.11 19.81 -15.31
N ALA A 271 18.96 18.80 -15.18
CA ALA A 271 20.39 18.91 -15.50
C ALA A 271 20.64 19.02 -17.02
N GLY A 272 19.75 18.49 -17.86
CA GLY A 272 19.82 18.63 -19.33
C GLY A 272 19.19 19.91 -19.86
N ASP A 273 18.12 20.37 -19.22
CA ASP A 273 17.30 21.52 -19.58
C ASP A 273 16.72 22.22 -18.33
N PRO A 274 17.51 23.13 -17.69
CA PRO A 274 17.08 23.86 -16.49
C PRO A 274 15.83 24.73 -16.69
N SER A 275 15.46 25.04 -17.93
CA SER A 275 14.31 25.90 -18.23
C SER A 275 12.96 25.28 -17.84
N ARG A 276 12.92 23.96 -17.62
CA ARG A 276 11.75 23.19 -17.16
C ARG A 276 11.51 23.23 -15.64
N ARG A 277 12.24 24.08 -14.91
CA ARG A 277 12.18 24.22 -13.44
C ARG A 277 10.77 24.45 -12.88
N ASP A 278 9.91 25.17 -13.58
CA ASP A 278 8.56 25.50 -13.10
C ASP A 278 7.65 24.25 -13.04
N GLU A 279 7.96 23.21 -13.81
CA GLU A 279 7.21 21.95 -13.84
C GLU A 279 7.81 20.89 -12.90
N LEU A 280 9.15 20.79 -12.88
CA LEU A 280 9.81 19.59 -12.37
C LEU A 280 10.31 19.69 -10.92
N VAL A 281 10.43 20.90 -10.35
CA VAL A 281 10.92 21.06 -8.98
C VAL A 281 9.91 20.51 -7.97
N GLU A 282 8.62 20.79 -8.13
CA GLU A 282 7.56 20.25 -7.25
C GLU A 282 7.59 18.72 -7.20
N ALA A 283 7.67 18.10 -8.38
CA ALA A 283 7.73 16.65 -8.55
C ALA A 283 8.97 16.00 -7.88
N VAL A 284 10.13 16.68 -7.91
CA VAL A 284 11.33 16.24 -7.17
C VAL A 284 11.09 16.31 -5.65
N GLY A 285 10.39 17.35 -5.19
CA GLY A 285 10.04 17.53 -3.78
C GLY A 285 9.16 16.40 -3.27
N GLU A 286 8.05 16.12 -3.96
CA GLU A 286 7.11 15.05 -3.62
C GLU A 286 7.80 13.68 -3.55
N ALA A 287 8.62 13.37 -4.54
CA ALA A 287 9.38 12.12 -4.55
C ALA A 287 10.38 12.03 -3.38
N LEU A 288 11.03 13.13 -3.01
CA LEU A 288 11.95 13.16 -1.87
C LEU A 288 11.24 12.92 -0.52
N GLU A 289 9.95 13.22 -0.40
CA GLU A 289 9.19 12.92 0.82
C GLU A 289 9.18 11.41 1.10
N HIS A 290 8.76 10.63 0.10
CA HIS A 290 8.74 9.17 0.14
C HIS A 290 10.14 8.57 0.32
N ILE A 291 11.15 9.10 -0.38
CA ILE A 291 12.53 8.62 -0.30
C ILE A 291 13.06 8.78 1.13
N VAL A 292 12.86 9.94 1.74
CA VAL A 292 13.39 10.24 3.08
C VAL A 292 12.57 9.52 4.17
N ALA A 293 11.26 9.40 4.00
CA ALA A 293 10.38 8.70 4.93
C ALA A 293 10.80 7.23 5.10
N ARG A 294 11.16 6.56 4.01
CA ARG A 294 11.65 5.18 4.07
C ARG A 294 13.15 5.05 4.34
N ASN A 295 13.96 5.98 3.83
CA ASN A 295 15.41 5.96 3.97
C ASN A 295 15.95 7.27 4.58
N ALA A 296 16.06 7.31 5.91
CA ALA A 296 16.56 8.47 6.65
C ALA A 296 17.99 8.90 6.25
N SER A 297 18.81 8.03 5.65
CA SER A 297 20.14 8.41 5.16
C SER A 297 20.09 9.39 3.99
N ALA A 298 18.98 9.42 3.24
CA ALA A 298 18.73 10.35 2.15
C ALA A 298 18.28 11.75 2.64
N ALA A 299 18.13 11.98 3.94
CA ALA A 299 17.64 13.25 4.50
C ALA A 299 18.47 14.49 4.08
N HIS A 300 19.76 14.31 3.78
CA HIS A 300 20.62 15.37 3.26
C HIS A 300 20.17 15.89 1.88
N GLY A 301 19.43 15.09 1.11
CA GLY A 301 18.80 15.51 -0.14
C GLY A 301 17.82 16.67 0.04
N ARG A 302 17.16 16.79 1.21
CA ARG A 302 16.27 17.94 1.49
C ARG A 302 16.99 19.27 1.46
N LEU A 303 18.25 19.32 1.93
CA LEU A 303 19.05 20.56 1.89
C LEU A 303 19.39 20.96 0.45
N LEU A 304 19.64 19.98 -0.42
CA LEU A 304 19.88 20.23 -1.85
C LEU A 304 18.59 20.65 -2.55
N PHE A 305 17.45 20.08 -2.14
CA PHE A 305 16.14 20.45 -2.64
C PHE A 305 15.74 21.88 -2.28
N ASP A 306 15.97 22.31 -1.04
CA ASP A 306 15.74 23.69 -0.63
C ASP A 306 16.57 24.67 -1.48
N ALA A 307 17.81 24.31 -1.79
CA ALA A 307 18.70 25.10 -2.64
C ALA A 307 18.27 25.10 -4.12
N LEU A 308 17.84 23.95 -4.64
CA LEU A 308 17.24 23.82 -5.97
C LEU A 308 15.99 24.70 -6.11
N THR A 309 15.10 24.68 -5.11
CA THR A 309 13.87 25.48 -5.08
C THR A 309 14.21 26.97 -5.10
N ALA A 310 15.13 27.41 -4.25
CA ALA A 310 15.57 28.81 -4.21
C ALA A 310 16.22 29.26 -5.54
N ALA A 311 17.01 28.39 -6.18
CA ALA A 311 17.59 28.65 -7.49
C ALA A 311 16.51 28.77 -8.58
N ALA A 312 15.50 27.90 -8.53
CA ALA A 312 14.38 27.92 -9.46
C ALA A 312 13.54 29.20 -9.34
N GLU A 313 13.20 29.60 -8.12
CA GLU A 313 12.48 30.85 -7.84
C GLU A 313 13.28 32.10 -8.27
N ALA A 314 14.60 32.06 -8.18
CA ALA A 314 15.49 33.12 -8.64
C ALA A 314 15.66 33.17 -10.17
N GLY A 315 15.26 32.11 -10.88
CA GLY A 315 15.50 31.94 -12.31
C GLY A 315 16.98 31.76 -12.66
N ASP A 316 17.76 31.14 -11.76
CA ASP A 316 19.18 30.88 -11.92
C ASP A 316 19.41 29.47 -12.51
N ASP A 317 19.41 29.37 -13.84
CA ASP A 317 19.52 28.10 -14.56
C ASP A 317 20.85 27.37 -14.31
N ASP A 318 21.95 28.09 -14.06
CA ASP A 318 23.24 27.48 -13.74
C ASP A 318 23.19 26.82 -12.36
N ALA A 319 22.59 27.50 -11.37
CA ALA A 319 22.40 26.94 -10.03
C ALA A 319 21.38 25.78 -10.03
N VAL A 320 20.32 25.86 -10.85
CA VAL A 320 19.37 24.76 -11.04
C VAL A 320 20.08 23.53 -11.58
N PHE A 321 20.94 23.68 -12.60
CA PHE A 321 21.78 22.59 -13.10
C PHE A 321 22.63 21.96 -11.99
N GLU A 322 23.37 22.78 -11.23
CA GLU A 322 24.28 22.28 -10.19
C GLU A 322 23.54 21.50 -9.09
N TYR A 323 22.42 22.03 -8.60
CA TYR A 323 21.64 21.38 -7.53
C TYR A 323 20.86 20.17 -8.03
N ALA A 324 20.27 20.22 -9.23
CA ALA A 324 19.62 19.05 -9.83
C ALA A 324 20.63 17.93 -10.06
N ASN A 325 21.80 18.23 -10.61
CA ASN A 325 22.86 17.25 -10.81
C ASN A 325 23.39 16.68 -9.49
N ALA A 326 23.52 17.50 -8.43
CA ALA A 326 23.87 17.01 -7.10
C ALA A 326 22.80 16.07 -6.52
N LEU A 327 21.53 16.45 -6.62
CA LEU A 327 20.40 15.62 -6.19
C LEU A 327 20.35 14.28 -6.94
N TYR A 328 20.57 14.29 -8.25
CA TYR A 328 20.61 13.09 -9.09
C TYR A 328 21.58 12.03 -8.53
N PHE A 329 22.76 12.45 -8.03
CA PHE A 329 23.73 11.54 -7.42
C PHE A 329 23.50 11.24 -5.94
N CYS A 330 22.71 12.06 -5.24
CA CYS A 330 22.30 11.84 -3.86
C CYS A 330 21.13 10.84 -3.74
N ILE A 331 20.27 10.78 -4.75
CA ILE A 331 19.16 9.82 -4.79
C ILE A 331 19.74 8.42 -5.03
N PRO A 332 19.37 7.40 -4.24
CA PRO A 332 19.79 6.02 -4.46
C PRO A 332 19.55 5.62 -5.92
N ARG A 333 20.58 5.10 -6.61
CA ARG A 333 20.51 4.79 -8.05
C ARG A 333 19.31 3.89 -8.37
N ASP A 334 18.53 4.34 -9.35
CA ASP A 334 17.64 3.47 -10.10
C ASP A 334 18.49 2.49 -10.90
N PHE A 335 18.43 1.22 -10.54
CA PHE A 335 19.21 0.18 -11.20
C PHE A 335 18.68 -0.12 -12.62
N ARG A 336 17.47 0.33 -13.01
CA ARG A 336 16.83 0.02 -14.30
C ARG A 336 17.64 0.39 -15.53
N VAL A 337 18.37 1.51 -15.51
CA VAL A 337 19.18 1.97 -16.67
C VAL A 337 20.26 0.94 -17.04
N THR A 338 20.62 0.08 -16.08
CA THR A 338 21.58 -1.00 -16.28
C THR A 338 20.93 -2.38 -16.40
N PHE A 339 19.73 -2.61 -15.88
CA PHE A 339 19.12 -3.94 -15.93
C PHE A 339 18.32 -4.16 -17.23
N PRO A 340 18.70 -5.14 -18.06
CA PRO A 340 17.92 -5.49 -19.24
C PRO A 340 16.55 -6.05 -18.85
N THR A 341 15.52 -5.61 -19.56
CA THR A 341 14.09 -5.79 -19.26
C THR A 341 13.51 -7.17 -19.60
N GLY A 342 14.36 -8.13 -20.00
CA GLY A 342 13.97 -9.49 -20.37
C GLY A 342 14.46 -10.57 -19.39
N ASN A 343 13.80 -11.72 -19.40
CA ASN A 343 14.26 -12.97 -18.77
C ASN A 343 14.78 -13.94 -19.84
N ASP A 344 15.43 -13.42 -20.87
CA ASP A 344 16.12 -14.22 -21.88
C ASP A 344 17.61 -14.38 -21.54
N ASP A 345 18.28 -15.34 -22.18
CA ASP A 345 19.69 -15.65 -21.95
C ASP A 345 20.61 -14.43 -22.20
N ALA A 346 20.21 -13.52 -23.10
CA ALA A 346 20.99 -12.32 -23.42
C ALA A 346 20.87 -11.27 -22.32
N ALA A 347 19.68 -11.07 -21.76
CA ALA A 347 19.42 -10.21 -20.62
C ALA A 347 20.12 -10.74 -19.36
N ASN A 348 20.04 -12.04 -19.08
CA ASN A 348 20.72 -12.64 -17.93
C ASN A 348 22.25 -12.50 -18.01
N ALA A 349 22.85 -12.69 -19.19
CA ALA A 349 24.28 -12.48 -19.38
C ALA A 349 24.73 -11.03 -19.14
N VAL A 350 23.89 -10.05 -19.47
CA VAL A 350 24.15 -8.63 -19.21
C VAL A 350 23.98 -8.31 -17.72
N LYS A 351 22.97 -8.87 -17.04
CA LYS A 351 22.79 -8.78 -15.57
C LYS A 351 24.03 -9.32 -14.84
N ASP A 352 24.50 -10.51 -15.21
CA ASP A 352 25.68 -11.14 -14.61
C ASP A 352 26.96 -10.31 -14.81
N ALA A 353 27.15 -9.74 -15.99
CA ALA A 353 28.29 -8.87 -16.29
C ALA A 353 28.27 -7.58 -15.47
N LEU A 354 27.08 -7.02 -15.22
CA LEU A 354 26.91 -5.84 -14.38
C LEU A 354 27.19 -6.13 -12.91
N PHE A 355 26.67 -7.24 -12.39
CA PHE A 355 26.98 -7.68 -11.03
C PHE A 355 28.49 -7.87 -10.82
N ALA A 356 29.18 -8.47 -11.80
CA ALA A 356 30.64 -8.60 -11.77
C ALA A 356 31.37 -7.24 -11.79
N ALA A 357 30.96 -6.32 -12.67
CA ALA A 357 31.57 -5.00 -12.79
C ALA A 357 31.35 -4.10 -11.56
N TYR A 358 30.23 -4.28 -10.84
CA TYR A 358 29.96 -3.57 -9.59
C TYR A 358 30.73 -4.14 -8.41
N ALA A 359 30.91 -5.47 -8.36
CA ALA A 359 31.80 -6.11 -7.39
C ALA A 359 33.26 -5.64 -7.53
N GLU A 360 33.74 -5.37 -8.75
CA GLU A 360 35.09 -4.84 -9.00
C GLU A 360 35.27 -3.37 -8.57
N GLN A 361 34.18 -2.62 -8.39
CA GLN A 361 34.19 -1.21 -7.97
C GLN A 361 34.05 -1.02 -6.46
N ASP A 362 34.08 -2.12 -5.68
CA ASP A 362 33.79 -2.11 -4.23
C ASP A 362 32.41 -1.52 -3.89
N ILE A 363 31.49 -1.50 -4.87
CA ILE A 363 30.07 -1.20 -4.66
C ILE A 363 29.44 -2.49 -4.14
N GLY A 364 29.63 -2.74 -2.85
CA GLY A 364 29.13 -3.93 -2.18
C GLY A 364 27.66 -3.81 -1.79
N PHE A 365 26.85 -4.81 -2.15
CA PHE A 365 25.72 -5.22 -1.32
C PHE A 365 26.30 -6.03 -0.16
N ALA A 366 26.43 -5.46 1.05
CA ALA A 366 27.19 -6.08 2.13
C ALA A 366 26.48 -6.09 3.49
N ARG A 367 26.34 -7.31 4.01
CA ARG A 367 26.06 -7.74 5.39
C ARG A 367 26.96 -7.04 6.41
N VAL A 368 26.38 -6.30 7.36
CA VAL A 368 27.10 -5.72 8.50
C VAL A 368 27.27 -6.78 9.60
N VAL A 369 28.48 -7.34 9.76
CA VAL A 369 28.87 -8.04 11.00
C VAL A 369 29.78 -7.12 11.79
N ASN A 370 29.25 -6.67 12.93
CA ASN A 370 29.84 -5.65 13.78
C ASN A 370 31.11 -6.14 14.51
N ARG A 371 32.20 -5.37 14.43
CA ARG A 371 33.16 -5.08 15.52
C ARG A 371 34.31 -4.21 14.97
N GLN A 372 34.29 -2.90 15.19
CA GLN A 372 35.50 -2.07 15.14
C GLN A 372 35.42 -0.80 16.04
N PRO A 373 36.59 -0.22 16.44
CA PRO A 373 36.83 0.42 17.75
C PRO A 373 36.47 1.92 17.82
N PRO A 374 36.53 2.56 19.02
CA PRO A 374 35.84 3.83 19.32
C PRO A 374 36.32 5.11 18.60
N ASP A 375 37.38 5.04 17.79
CA ASP A 375 38.15 6.24 17.41
C ASP A 375 38.22 6.53 15.90
N VAL A 376 37.31 5.99 15.08
CA VAL A 376 37.23 6.30 13.64
C VAL A 376 35.87 6.92 13.30
N VAL A 377 35.90 8.14 12.79
CA VAL A 377 34.73 8.86 12.25
C VAL A 377 34.51 8.41 10.79
N PRO A 378 33.34 7.87 10.41
CA PRO A 378 33.07 7.50 9.03
C PRO A 378 32.33 8.61 8.28
N LEU A 379 32.96 9.12 7.21
CA LEU A 379 32.30 9.74 6.07
C LEU A 379 32.32 8.71 4.94
N LEU A 380 31.17 8.50 4.28
CA LEU A 380 30.95 7.67 3.08
C LEU A 380 30.93 6.13 3.27
N ASN A 381 29.99 5.59 4.04
CA ASN A 381 29.74 4.12 4.08
C ASN A 381 28.27 3.74 4.38
N HIS A 382 27.30 4.43 3.79
CA HIS A 382 25.90 4.01 3.86
C HIS A 382 25.26 4.19 2.50
N LEU A 383 24.96 3.10 1.79
CA LEU A 383 23.92 2.98 0.75
C LEU A 383 23.95 1.56 0.14
N ALA A 384 23.53 0.58 0.94
CA ALA A 384 22.99 -0.72 0.51
C ALA A 384 22.69 -1.57 1.77
N VAL A 385 21.47 -1.44 2.29
CA VAL A 385 20.86 -2.27 3.35
C VAL A 385 19.41 -2.36 2.88
N ASP A 386 18.83 -3.47 2.47
CA ASP A 386 18.84 -4.85 2.97
C ASP A 386 18.98 -5.88 1.84
N PHE A 387 19.15 -7.18 2.17
CA PHE A 387 18.84 -8.41 1.39
C PHE A 387 19.84 -9.55 1.66
N LEU A 388 20.19 -9.88 2.91
CA LEU A 388 20.77 -11.20 3.25
C LEU A 388 20.49 -11.57 4.71
N ASP A 389 20.24 -12.86 4.95
CA ASP A 389 20.08 -13.42 6.29
C ASP A 389 21.40 -13.55 7.08
N THR A 390 21.25 -13.95 8.34
CA THR A 390 22.33 -14.05 9.34
C THR A 390 23.46 -15.06 9.04
N ALA A 391 23.37 -15.93 8.03
CA ALA A 391 24.37 -16.97 7.77
C ALA A 391 25.31 -16.64 6.60
N GLY A 392 24.86 -15.92 5.57
CA GLY A 392 25.65 -15.52 4.39
C GLY A 392 26.44 -16.66 3.75
N THR A 393 25.73 -17.75 3.47
CA THR A 393 26.10 -18.76 2.48
C THR A 393 25.28 -18.49 1.22
N ALA A 394 25.94 -18.16 0.11
CA ALA A 394 25.33 -17.92 -1.19
C ALA A 394 25.09 -19.25 -1.94
N GLU A 395 24.25 -20.13 -1.38
CA GLU A 395 23.86 -21.38 -2.06
C GLU A 395 22.37 -21.49 -2.42
N ASP A 396 21.55 -20.51 -2.07
CA ASP A 396 20.23 -20.31 -2.65
C ASP A 396 20.06 -18.81 -2.88
N LEU A 397 20.23 -18.35 -4.12
CA LEU A 397 19.75 -17.03 -4.53
C LEU A 397 18.42 -17.25 -5.29
N PRO A 398 17.26 -17.30 -4.61
CA PRO A 398 15.96 -17.47 -5.25
C PRO A 398 15.41 -16.09 -5.64
N TYR A 399 16.09 -15.31 -6.49
CA TYR A 399 15.58 -13.98 -6.83
C TYR A 399 14.72 -14.03 -8.09
N ALA A 400 13.46 -14.42 -7.90
CA ALA A 400 12.40 -14.11 -8.84
C ALA A 400 12.09 -12.59 -8.88
N ASN A 401 12.48 -11.83 -7.86
CA ASN A 401 12.09 -10.43 -7.66
C ASN A 401 13.26 -9.43 -7.60
N CYS A 402 14.29 -9.61 -8.43
CA CYS A 402 15.20 -8.49 -8.71
C CYS A 402 14.47 -7.47 -9.60
N PHE A 403 13.96 -6.42 -8.95
CA PHE A 403 13.07 -5.39 -9.46
C PHE A 403 13.42 -4.83 -10.83
N LEU A 404 12.51 -5.12 -11.76
CA LEU A 404 12.30 -4.42 -13.00
C LEU A 404 11.00 -3.62 -12.83
N ILE A 405 11.08 -2.37 -12.35
CA ILE A 405 9.95 -1.43 -12.51
C ILE A 405 9.86 -1.15 -14.01
N GLN A 406 9.08 -1.95 -14.73
CA GLN A 406 9.03 -1.98 -16.19
C GLN A 406 8.40 -0.74 -16.83
N ASP A 407 7.87 0.22 -16.06
CA ASP A 407 7.26 1.40 -16.65
C ASP A 407 7.46 2.67 -15.81
N ILE A 408 8.26 3.60 -16.33
CA ILE A 408 8.32 4.99 -15.85
C ILE A 408 7.03 5.73 -16.24
N GLU A 409 6.35 5.33 -17.33
CA GLU A 409 5.12 6.01 -17.75
C GLU A 409 3.97 5.79 -16.75
N SER A 410 3.97 4.70 -15.96
CA SER A 410 3.03 4.50 -14.84
C SER A 410 3.37 5.39 -13.64
N ALA A 411 4.64 5.51 -13.28
CA ALA A 411 5.11 6.20 -12.06
C ALA A 411 5.07 7.74 -12.17
N THR A 412 5.13 8.26 -13.39
CA THR A 412 5.18 9.70 -13.67
C THR A 412 3.82 10.32 -13.91
N ARG A 413 2.74 9.53 -14.08
CA ARG A 413 1.42 10.05 -14.46
C ARG A 413 0.50 10.42 -13.31
N GLU A 414 0.67 9.83 -12.12
CA GLU A 414 -0.13 10.21 -10.93
C GLU A 414 0.26 11.57 -10.33
N LEU A 415 1.33 12.21 -10.83
CA LEU A 415 1.80 13.53 -10.39
C LEU A 415 1.50 14.66 -11.42
N TYR A 416 0.57 14.44 -12.37
CA TYR A 416 0.09 15.46 -13.32
C TYR A 416 -1.41 15.72 -13.22
#